data_AF-A0A353Z5K2-F1
#
_entry.id   AF-A0A353Z5K2-F1
#
_cell.length_a   1.000
_cell.length_b   1.000
_cell.length_c   1.000
_cell.angle_alpha   90.00
_cell.angle_beta   90.00
_cell.angle_gamma   90.00
#
_symmetry.space_group_name_H-M   'P 1'
#
loop_
_entity.id
_entity.type
_entity.pdbx_description
1 polymer ?
#
loop_
_entity_poly.entity_id
_entity_poly.type
_entity_poly.pdbx_seq_one_letter_code
_entity_poly.pdbx_strand_id
1 'polypeptide(L)'
;MHDYETRLLVYAQLAATAQSRGQLAPRDRFLVQAGMAALQSGSPPLAERCRELILQHNPHHLLHRYVSFQVAAAAADFQAFVRQLDRNHPYERAEHLLLGLGLSGDPSALPSGISPLDQAARLLGSSISDRQPLD
;
A
#
# COMPACT_ATOMS: atom_id res chain seq x y z
N MET A 1 5.53 -12.64 -13.34
CA MET A 1 5.94 -12.31 -11.97
C MET A 1 5.74 -10.81 -11.86
N HIS A 2 4.62 -10.36 -11.27
CA HIS A 2 4.30 -8.93 -11.23
C HIS A 2 5.29 -8.21 -10.31
N ASP A 3 5.83 -7.09 -10.80
CA ASP A 3 6.74 -6.27 -10.03
C ASP A 3 6.06 -5.74 -8.76
N TYR A 4 6.74 -5.85 -7.61
CA TYR A 4 6.17 -5.43 -6.32
C TYR A 4 5.93 -3.92 -6.26
N GLU A 5 6.71 -3.12 -6.99
CA GLU A 5 6.50 -1.68 -7.09
C GLU A 5 5.20 -1.36 -7.86
N THR A 6 4.91 -2.11 -8.92
CA THR A 6 3.62 -1.99 -9.65
C THR A 6 2.45 -2.36 -8.75
N ARG A 7 2.56 -3.44 -7.98
CA ARG A 7 1.50 -3.84 -7.03
C ARG A 7 1.29 -2.77 -5.96
N LEU A 8 2.37 -2.23 -5.41
CA LEU A 8 2.33 -1.12 -4.47
C LEU A 8 1.61 0.09 -5.07
N LEU A 9 1.96 0.47 -6.31
CA LEU A 9 1.33 1.59 -7.01
C LEU A 9 -0.18 1.39 -7.18
N VAL A 10 -0.61 0.22 -7.64
CA VAL A 10 -2.03 -0.13 -7.81
C VAL A 10 -2.79 0.01 -6.48
N TYR A 11 -2.26 -0.59 -5.41
CA TYR A 11 -2.93 -0.52 -4.11
C TYR A 11 -2.91 0.89 -3.52
N ALA A 12 -1.84 1.67 -3.72
CA ALA A 12 -1.77 3.06 -3.29
C ALA A 12 -2.80 3.94 -4.02
N GLN A 13 -2.98 3.76 -5.33
CA GLN A 13 -4.00 4.45 -6.11
C GLN A 13 -5.43 4.10 -5.64
N LEU A 14 -5.68 2.82 -5.37
CA LEU A 14 -6.98 2.38 -4.82
C LEU A 14 -7.22 2.94 -3.42
N ALA A 15 -6.20 2.97 -2.56
CA ALA A 15 -6.30 3.57 -1.22
C ALA A 15 -6.59 5.08 -1.31
N ALA A 16 -5.88 5.81 -2.17
CA ALA A 16 -6.10 7.24 -2.39
C ALA A 16 -7.51 7.52 -2.94
N THR A 17 -7.99 6.69 -3.87
CA THR A 17 -9.34 6.83 -4.44
C THR A 17 -10.43 6.46 -3.43
N ALA A 18 -10.20 5.44 -2.60
CA ALA A 18 -11.12 5.08 -1.53
C ALA A 18 -11.20 6.19 -0.47
N GLN A 19 -10.06 6.80 -0.12
CA GLN A 19 -9.98 7.96 0.77
C GLN A 19 -10.79 9.15 0.23
N SER A 20 -10.61 9.52 -1.04
CA SER A 20 -11.33 10.66 -1.63
C SER A 20 -12.85 10.45 -1.70
N ARG A 21 -13.30 9.20 -1.71
CA ARG A 21 -14.71 8.79 -1.69
C ARG A 21 -15.26 8.53 -0.28
N GLY A 22 -14.48 8.77 0.78
CA GLY A 22 -14.87 8.49 2.17
C GLY A 22 -15.03 7.00 2.50
N GLN A 23 -14.50 6.10 1.66
CA GLN A 23 -14.60 4.65 1.83
C GLN A 23 -13.43 4.11 2.66
N LEU A 24 -13.49 4.35 3.97
CA LEU A 24 -12.34 4.10 4.87
C LEU A 24 -12.06 2.60 5.12
N ALA A 25 -13.09 1.76 5.11
CA ALA A 25 -12.90 0.31 5.26
C ALA A 25 -12.18 -0.34 4.03
N PRO A 26 -12.58 -0.07 2.77
CA PRO A 26 -11.79 -0.47 1.60
C PRO A 26 -10.40 0.13 1.58
N ARG A 27 -10.27 1.42 1.94
CA ARG A 27 -8.97 2.10 2.03
C ARG A 27 -8.00 1.35 2.93
N ASP A 28 -8.40 1.00 4.15
CA ASP A 28 -7.52 0.30 5.10
C ASP A 28 -7.05 -1.06 4.55
N ARG A 29 -7.92 -1.78 3.84
CA ARG A 29 -7.54 -3.05 3.17
C ARG A 29 -6.50 -2.82 2.09
N PHE A 30 -6.68 -1.81 1.25
CA PHE A 30 -5.71 -1.46 0.21
C PHE A 30 -4.39 -0.99 0.81
N LEU A 31 -4.40 -0.25 1.93
CA LEU A 31 -3.20 0.15 2.65
C LEU A 31 -2.45 -1.07 3.23
N VAL A 32 -3.14 -2.10 3.70
CA VAL A 32 -2.48 -3.35 4.15
C VAL A 32 -1.79 -4.05 2.98
N GLN A 33 -2.46 -4.17 1.83
CA GLN A 33 -1.85 -4.80 0.64
C GLN A 33 -0.69 -3.95 0.07
N ALA A 34 -0.82 -2.62 0.08
CA ALA A 34 0.25 -1.70 -0.27
C ALA A 34 1.46 -1.87 0.65
N GLY A 35 1.26 -1.93 1.98
CA GLY A 35 2.36 -2.11 2.93
C GLY A 35 3.11 -3.43 2.75
N MET A 36 2.41 -4.52 2.45
CA MET A 36 3.04 -5.79 2.10
C MET A 36 3.87 -5.71 0.82
N ALA A 37 3.33 -5.07 -0.23
CA ALA A 37 4.05 -4.85 -1.48
C ALA A 37 5.27 -3.92 -1.30
N ALA A 38 5.16 -2.89 -0.45
CA ALA A 38 6.26 -2.00 -0.11
C ALA A 38 7.43 -2.72 0.59
N LEU A 39 7.14 -3.65 1.51
CA LEU A 39 8.20 -4.49 2.10
C LEU A 39 8.86 -5.37 1.05
N GLN A 40 8.08 -5.94 0.14
CA GLN A 40 8.57 -6.83 -0.92
C GLN A 40 9.38 -6.07 -2.00
N SER A 41 9.07 -4.79 -2.21
CA SER A 41 9.83 -3.89 -3.10
C SER A 41 11.04 -3.23 -2.43
N GLY A 42 11.37 -3.61 -1.18
CA GLY A 42 12.52 -3.05 -0.47
C GLY A 42 12.32 -1.63 0.07
N SER A 43 11.07 -1.19 0.28
CA SER A 43 10.72 0.12 0.85
C SER A 43 9.97 0.02 2.19
N PRO A 44 10.66 -0.39 3.29
CA PRO A 44 10.07 -0.37 4.64
C PRO A 44 9.44 0.97 5.07
N PRO A 45 10.01 2.14 4.74
CA PRO A 45 9.39 3.42 5.12
C PRO A 45 7.97 3.60 4.59
N LEU A 46 7.69 3.13 3.37
CA LEU A 46 6.33 3.19 2.80
C LEU A 46 5.37 2.20 3.46
N ALA A 47 5.88 1.05 3.92
CA ALA A 47 5.09 0.11 4.70
C ALA A 47 4.70 0.71 6.06
N GLU A 48 5.63 1.37 6.75
CA GLU A 48 5.33 2.10 7.99
C GLU A 48 4.31 3.22 7.75
N ARG A 49 4.46 3.97 6.65
CA ARG A 49 3.47 4.98 6.28
C ARG A 49 2.07 4.39 6.12
N CYS A 50 1.94 3.23 5.47
CA CYS A 50 0.65 2.54 5.34
C CYS A 50 0.06 2.21 6.71
N ARG A 51 0.87 1.70 7.64
CA ARG A 51 0.46 1.43 9.02
C ARG A 51 -0.01 2.69 9.73
N GLU A 52 0.72 3.80 9.64
CA GLU A 52 0.33 5.08 10.26
C GLU A 52 -1.05 5.53 9.78
N LEU A 53 -1.27 5.54 8.47
CA LEU A 53 -2.54 5.96 7.87
C LEU A 53 -3.72 5.06 8.31
N ILE A 54 -3.48 3.75 8.45
CA ILE A 54 -4.47 2.81 8.97
C ILE A 54 -4.77 3.14 10.44
N LEU A 55 -3.75 3.28 11.29
CA LEU A 55 -3.91 3.48 12.73
C LEU A 55 -4.49 4.86 13.09
N GLN A 56 -4.23 5.89 12.28
CA GLN A 56 -4.84 7.22 12.42
C GLN A 56 -6.36 7.17 12.29
N HIS A 57 -6.88 6.27 11.46
CA HIS A 57 -8.33 6.10 11.26
C HIS A 57 -8.91 5.00 12.15
N ASN A 58 -8.21 3.88 12.24
CA ASN A 58 -8.65 2.68 12.94
C ASN A 58 -7.60 2.30 14.00
N PRO A 59 -7.60 2.97 15.17
CA PRO A 59 -6.64 2.70 16.23
C PRO A 59 -6.79 1.28 16.81
N HIS A 60 -7.94 0.64 16.62
CA HIS A 60 -8.20 -0.75 17.03
C HIS A 60 -7.84 -1.77 15.96
N HIS A 61 -7.20 -1.36 14.86
CA HIS A 61 -6.75 -2.27 13.82
C HIS A 61 -5.74 -3.29 14.37
N LEU A 62 -5.69 -4.49 13.78
CA LEU A 62 -4.76 -5.56 14.16
C LEU A 62 -3.30 -5.08 14.23
N LEU A 63 -2.94 -4.15 13.35
CA LEU A 63 -1.60 -3.53 13.29
C LEU A 63 -1.19 -2.85 14.61
N HIS A 64 -2.13 -2.35 15.41
CA HIS A 64 -1.82 -1.64 16.66
C HIS A 64 -0.99 -2.49 17.63
N ARG A 65 -1.10 -3.82 17.56
CA ARG A 65 -0.41 -4.76 18.45
C ARG A 65 1.09 -4.88 18.18
N TYR A 66 1.57 -4.43 17.03
CA TYR A 66 2.96 -4.54 16.62
C TYR A 66 3.63 -3.17 16.72
N VAL A 67 4.95 -3.15 16.90
CA VAL A 67 5.74 -1.90 16.94
C VAL A 67 5.93 -1.29 15.55
N SER A 68 5.96 -2.11 14.51
CA SER A 68 6.16 -1.70 13.12
C SER A 68 5.36 -2.57 12.15
N PHE A 69 5.16 -2.10 10.92
CA PHE A 69 4.58 -2.91 9.84
C PHE A 69 5.48 -4.12 9.53
N GLN A 70 6.81 -3.95 9.54
CA GLN A 70 7.74 -5.05 9.31
C GLN A 70 7.60 -6.17 10.35
N VAL A 71 7.44 -5.82 11.64
CA VAL A 71 7.18 -6.82 12.70
C VAL A 71 5.83 -7.48 12.50
N ALA A 72 4.79 -6.73 12.11
CA ALA A 72 3.50 -7.30 11.78
C ALA A 72 3.60 -8.30 10.61
N ALA A 73 4.32 -7.97 9.54
CA ALA A 73 4.48 -8.83 8.37
C ALA A 73 5.16 -10.18 8.68
N ALA A 74 5.99 -10.24 9.73
CA ALA A 74 6.60 -11.47 10.22
C ALA A 74 5.67 -12.30 11.13
N ALA A 75 4.61 -11.71 11.69
CA ALA A 75 3.72 -12.37 12.63
C ALA A 75 2.70 -13.29 11.94
N ALA A 76 2.54 -14.52 12.46
CA ALA A 76 1.70 -15.55 11.84
C ALA A 76 0.21 -15.16 11.76
N ASP A 77 -0.31 -14.46 12.77
CA ASP A 77 -1.69 -13.99 12.82
C ASP A 77 -1.96 -12.89 11.79
N PHE A 78 -1.04 -11.94 11.64
CA PHE A 78 -1.12 -10.92 10.60
C PHE A 78 -0.98 -11.52 9.20
N GLN A 79 -0.07 -12.48 8.99
CA GLN A 79 0.02 -13.18 7.70
C GLN A 79 -1.27 -13.96 7.37
N ALA A 80 -1.94 -14.55 8.36
CA ALA A 80 -3.23 -15.20 8.14
C ALA A 80 -4.31 -14.20 7.70
N PHE A 81 -4.33 -13.02 8.33
CA PHE A 81 -5.19 -11.91 7.93
C PHE A 81 -4.90 -11.44 6.49
N VAL A 82 -3.63 -11.23 6.13
CA VAL A 82 -3.22 -10.82 4.77
C VAL A 82 -3.64 -11.88 3.74
N ARG A 83 -3.44 -13.17 4.01
CA ARG A 83 -3.89 -14.26 3.11
C ARG A 83 -5.42 -14.27 2.94
N GLN A 84 -6.17 -13.94 3.99
CA GLN A 84 -7.62 -13.82 3.88
C GLN A 84 -8.03 -12.60 3.04
N LEU A 85 -7.34 -11.47 3.21
CA LEU A 85 -7.55 -10.29 2.36
C LEU A 85 -7.28 -10.60 0.89
N ASP A 86 -6.14 -11.23 0.59
CA ASP A 86 -5.70 -11.55 -0.76
C ASP A 86 -6.67 -12.51 -1.48
N ARG A 87 -7.21 -13.51 -0.77
CA ARG A 87 -8.27 -14.38 -1.33
C ARG A 87 -9.55 -13.64 -1.67
N ASN A 88 -9.92 -12.64 -0.88
CA ASN A 88 -11.16 -11.88 -1.08
C ASN A 88 -10.97 -10.74 -2.11
N HIS A 89 -9.76 -10.21 -2.21
CA HIS A 89 -9.38 -9.09 -3.06
C HIS A 89 -8.02 -9.40 -3.70
N PRO A 90 -8.00 -10.31 -4.69
CA PRO A 90 -6.78 -10.64 -5.40
C PRO A 90 -6.33 -9.46 -6.24
N TYR A 91 -5.05 -9.47 -6.63
CA TYR A 91 -4.44 -8.37 -7.37
C TYR A 91 -5.14 -8.08 -8.70
N GLU A 92 -5.57 -9.10 -9.43
CA GLU A 92 -6.31 -8.97 -10.69
C GLU A 92 -7.62 -8.22 -10.48
N ARG A 93 -8.28 -8.43 -9.34
CA ARG A 93 -9.49 -7.69 -8.97
C ARG A 93 -9.17 -6.24 -8.64
N ALA A 94 -8.03 -5.98 -8.01
CA ALA A 94 -7.55 -4.63 -7.75
C ALA A 94 -7.27 -3.87 -9.06
N GLU A 95 -6.62 -4.50 -10.02
CA GLU A 95 -6.39 -3.94 -11.36
C GLU A 95 -7.71 -3.63 -12.08
N HIS A 96 -8.65 -4.58 -12.07
CA HIS A 96 -9.97 -4.36 -12.66
C HIS A 96 -10.75 -3.21 -11.99
N LEU A 97 -10.68 -3.10 -10.66
CA LEU A 97 -11.27 -1.98 -9.94
C LEU A 97 -10.65 -0.66 -10.38
N LEU A 98 -9.32 -0.63 -10.52
CA LEU A 98 -8.58 0.55 -10.92
C LEU A 98 -8.93 1.01 -12.35
N LEU A 99 -9.03 0.05 -13.30
CA LEU A 99 -9.50 0.30 -14.66
C LEU A 99 -10.94 0.84 -14.67
N GLY A 100 -11.83 0.30 -13.83
CA GLY A 100 -13.20 0.80 -13.68
C GLY A 100 -13.30 2.23 -13.14
N LEU A 101 -12.21 2.75 -12.54
CA LEU A 101 -12.09 4.13 -12.07
C LEU A 101 -11.49 5.06 -13.14
N GLY A 102 -11.16 4.54 -14.33
CA GLY A 102 -10.48 5.28 -15.39
C GLY A 102 -8.99 5.51 -15.12
N LEU A 103 -8.40 4.72 -14.22
CA LEU A 103 -6.99 4.78 -13.85
C LEU A 103 -6.24 3.56 -14.40
N SER A 104 -4.92 3.68 -14.55
CA SER A 104 -4.04 2.58 -14.98
C SER A 104 -2.99 2.27 -13.92
N GLY A 105 -2.84 0.97 -13.65
CA GLY A 105 -1.78 0.42 -12.81
C GLY A 105 -0.47 0.25 -13.56
N ASP A 106 -0.48 0.45 -14.87
CA ASP A 106 0.66 0.24 -15.74
C ASP A 106 1.74 1.31 -15.49
N PRO A 107 2.99 0.91 -15.17
CA PRO A 107 4.08 1.86 -14.97
C PRO A 107 4.40 2.66 -16.24
N SER A 108 4.09 2.16 -17.43
CA SER A 108 4.29 2.84 -18.71
C SER A 108 3.37 4.05 -18.89
N ALA A 109 2.29 4.15 -18.12
CA ALA A 109 1.40 5.31 -18.13
C ALA A 109 1.93 6.46 -17.25
N LEU A 110 3.01 6.24 -16.49
CA LEU A 110 3.62 7.27 -15.66
C LEU A 110 4.40 8.27 -16.51
N PRO A 111 4.51 9.54 -16.05
CA PRO A 111 5.40 10.51 -16.68
C PRO A 111 6.84 10.01 -16.69
N SER A 112 7.57 10.34 -17.76
CA SER A 112 9.00 10.04 -17.87
C SER A 112 9.77 10.52 -16.64
N GLY A 113 10.52 9.61 -16.01
CA GLY A 113 11.33 9.92 -14.83
C GLY A 113 10.63 9.74 -13.48
N ILE A 114 9.37 9.30 -13.45
CA ILE A 114 8.68 8.92 -12.22
C ILE A 114 8.63 7.40 -12.11
N SER A 115 9.25 6.84 -11.05
CA SER A 115 9.13 5.41 -10.76
C SER A 115 7.76 5.08 -10.14
N PRO A 116 7.27 3.83 -10.25
CA PRO A 116 6.05 3.41 -9.57
C PRO A 116 6.12 3.60 -8.06
N LEU A 117 7.32 3.42 -7.49
CA LEU A 117 7.61 3.65 -6.09
C LEU A 117 7.44 5.12 -5.71
N ASP A 118 8.03 6.04 -6.47
CA ASP A 118 7.89 7.50 -6.26
C ASP A 118 6.43 7.94 -6.34
N GLN A 119 5.70 7.44 -7.35
CA GLN A 119 4.29 7.75 -7.50
C GLN A 119 3.47 7.21 -6.32
N ALA A 120 3.74 5.99 -5.86
CA ALA A 120 3.07 5.41 -4.70
C ALA A 120 3.35 6.22 -3.43
N ALA A 121 4.59 6.67 -3.22
CA ALA A 121 4.93 7.51 -2.07
C ALA A 121 4.13 8.82 -2.07
N ARG A 122 4.03 9.49 -3.23
CA ARG A 122 3.22 10.71 -3.38
C ARG A 122 1.75 10.48 -3.02
N LEU A 123 1.18 9.35 -3.44
CA LEU A 123 -0.21 8.98 -3.13
C LEU A 123 -0.43 8.70 -1.64
N LEU A 124 0.57 8.15 -0.95
CA LEU A 124 0.55 7.90 0.49
C LEU A 124 0.89 9.15 1.33
N GLY A 125 1.12 10.30 0.68
CA GLY A 125 1.51 11.53 1.34
C GLY A 125 2.89 11.45 1.99
N SER A 126 3.82 10.71 1.36
CA SER A 126 5.23 10.62 1.73
C SER A 126 6.11 11.10 0.58
N SER A 127 7.21 11.78 0.89
CA SER A 127 8.24 12.09 -0.09
C SER A 127 9.39 11.08 0.06
N ILE A 128 9.79 10.42 -1.04
CA ILE A 128 10.98 9.55 -1.04
C ILE A 128 12.26 10.38 -0.81
N SER A 129 12.21 11.70 -1.05
CA SER A 129 13.33 12.62 -0.83
C SER A 129 13.65 12.90 0.64
N ASP A 130 12.89 12.38 1.61
CA ASP A 130 13.21 12.49 3.05
C ASP A 130 14.24 11.43 3.51
N ARG A 131 14.85 10.70 2.57
CA ARG A 131 15.99 9.81 2.84
C ARG A 131 17.27 10.63 3.03
N GLN A 132 17.39 11.36 4.14
CA GLN A 132 18.72 11.63 4.69
C GLN A 132 19.09 10.47 5.63
N PRO A 133 20.16 9.70 5.34
CA PRO A 133 20.80 8.93 6.39
C PRO A 133 21.37 9.93 7.42
N LEU A 134 21.01 9.76 8.70
CA LEU A 134 21.83 10.34 9.77
C LEU A 134 23.17 9.60 9.73
N ASP A 135 24.23 10.33 9.36
CA ASP A 135 25.62 10.02 9.74
C ASP A 135 25.77 9.93 11.26
#